data_AF-A0A3A4KQ84-F1
#
_entry.id   AF-A0A3A4KQ84-F1
#
_cell.length_a   1.000
_cell.length_b   1.000
_cell.length_c   1.000
_cell.angle_alpha   90.00
_cell.angle_beta   90.00
_cell.angle_gamma   90.00
#
_symmetry.space_group_name_H-M   'P 1'
#
loop_
_entity.id
_entity.type
_entity.pdbx_description
1 polymer ?
#
loop_
_entity_poly.entity_id
_entity_poly.type
_entity_poly.pdbx_seq_one_letter_code
_entity_poly.pdbx_strand_id
1 'polypeptide(L)'
;MAGPASEIDDITADLSTGHGSAAAMAELARGLLRTRMILVRTLVAETTSRLPDIAERAGLASAYRRLAELQGSHPEHVEAALSYPHAGPWLATVLRRVRDDTEGSKVPVWADCGYLGWLTATCAIACAPEGTMTLVVRAGTVLLPGIGLARLAPSDFHGHCELEWSNGALTFTVGETVLAVAAPAAEDDPAWLPMRRVQGASDESAVLLDDLDPFRDLHAGSAPPRLTAEQAAQWQRDFTGACDLLRRDLVGYFEPMRDCLKVVVPLSAEPLVASTSHTSTNGVGAVYTTAPADPCQLALTLIHEVQHTKFNLLLDQVALCEPDNAPRYYAPWRDDPRPLPGLLHGIYAFFGVTDFWRVHRGADCHATAQAHVDFELWRRQVLGAIEQAVGSNLLTEHGRRLLDALESTMSSWEREAVPSAAKLAAAEVVRAHRTFWQVRNLVPPIDEIGALAAKWRALEPCPVDFAPAVRMDQRLVADEYRSLRLAAQVKLLDQTAAVSHCHIDQPSGDRAYLSGRFDEAARRYLVQLYEDPLRPQVWAGLALALPRAYPDFDFSILQTRAEVAAWLYRAVRSEGAEPVSLLRWLSLSQRADG
;
A
#
# COMPACT_ATOMS: atom_id res chain seq x y z
N MET A 1 -5.88 -11.65 26.34
CA MET A 1 -4.83 -12.34 27.10
C MET A 1 -3.61 -12.37 26.21
N ALA A 2 -2.51 -11.74 26.63
CA ALA A 2 -1.22 -11.88 25.95
C ALA A 2 -0.85 -13.37 25.92
N GLY A 3 -0.39 -13.88 24.78
CA GLY A 3 0.22 -15.20 24.72
C GLY A 3 1.40 -15.29 25.71
N PRO A 4 1.86 -16.49 26.08
CA PRO A 4 3.09 -16.63 26.85
C PRO A 4 4.20 -15.86 26.11
N ALA A 5 4.95 -14.99 26.82
CA ALA A 5 5.91 -14.07 26.21
C ALA A 5 6.91 -14.74 25.23
N SER A 6 7.21 -16.03 25.45
CA SER A 6 8.04 -16.82 24.53
C SER A 6 7.43 -16.99 23.14
N GLU A 7 6.11 -17.16 23.03
CA GLU A 7 5.43 -17.39 21.75
C GLU A 7 5.41 -16.11 20.87
N ILE A 8 5.28 -14.93 21.49
CA ILE A 8 5.34 -13.63 20.79
C ILE A 8 6.78 -13.32 20.35
N ASP A 9 7.77 -13.63 21.19
CA ASP A 9 9.18 -13.52 20.84
C ASP A 9 9.53 -14.41 19.65
N ASP A 10 9.05 -15.66 19.65
CA ASP A 10 9.27 -16.62 18.56
C ASP A 10 8.63 -16.14 17.24
N ILE A 11 7.39 -15.64 17.28
CA ILE A 11 6.69 -15.10 16.09
C ILE A 11 7.41 -13.87 15.54
N THR A 12 7.84 -12.96 16.42
CA THR A 12 8.55 -11.75 16.00
C THR A 12 9.87 -12.13 15.35
N ALA A 13 10.64 -13.05 15.95
CA ALA A 13 11.90 -13.53 15.39
C ALA A 13 11.71 -14.20 14.02
N ASP A 14 10.67 -15.02 13.87
CA ASP A 14 10.35 -15.69 12.61
C ASP A 14 9.97 -14.71 11.50
N LEU A 15 9.09 -13.72 11.78
CA LEU A 15 8.75 -12.67 10.81
C LEU A 15 9.94 -11.75 10.51
N SER A 16 10.90 -11.62 11.42
CA SER A 16 12.10 -10.80 11.19
C SER A 16 13.02 -11.36 10.09
N THR A 17 12.79 -12.59 9.63
CA THR A 17 13.41 -13.14 8.40
C THR A 17 12.84 -12.51 7.12
N GLY A 18 11.71 -11.83 7.21
CA GLY A 18 10.90 -11.35 6.09
C GLY A 18 9.98 -12.41 5.47
N HIS A 19 10.20 -13.70 5.73
CA HIS A 19 9.37 -14.79 5.24
C HIS A 19 8.19 -15.07 6.17
N GLY A 20 8.50 -15.41 7.43
CA GLY A 20 7.54 -15.98 8.38
C GLY A 20 7.17 -17.43 8.05
N SER A 21 6.88 -18.25 9.04
CA SER A 21 6.46 -19.64 8.89
C SER A 21 4.94 -19.77 8.86
N ALA A 22 4.44 -20.89 8.32
CA ALA A 22 3.02 -21.24 8.39
C ALA A 22 2.49 -21.26 9.83
N ALA A 23 3.31 -21.70 10.80
CA ALA A 23 2.94 -21.74 12.21
C ALA A 23 2.76 -20.32 12.80
N ALA A 24 3.69 -19.40 12.51
CA ALA A 24 3.55 -18.01 12.94
C ALA A 24 2.34 -17.33 12.29
N MET A 25 2.12 -17.56 10.98
CA MET A 25 0.95 -17.01 10.30
C MET A 25 -0.36 -17.54 10.86
N ALA A 26 -0.43 -18.82 11.25
CA ALA A 26 -1.60 -19.40 11.88
C ALA A 26 -1.90 -18.79 13.26
N GLU A 27 -0.88 -18.57 14.12
CA GLU A 27 -1.11 -17.89 15.41
C GLU A 27 -1.54 -16.44 15.21
N LEU A 28 -0.93 -15.72 14.27
CA LEU A 28 -1.32 -14.35 13.97
C LEU A 28 -2.78 -14.29 13.47
N ALA A 29 -3.20 -15.22 12.62
CA ALA A 29 -4.58 -15.34 12.16
C ALA A 29 -5.56 -15.64 13.30
N ARG A 30 -5.18 -16.45 14.30
CA ARG A 30 -5.98 -16.64 15.53
C ARG A 30 -6.16 -15.34 16.30
N GLY A 31 -5.15 -14.48 16.34
CA GLY A 31 -5.24 -13.10 16.85
C GLY A 31 -6.33 -12.29 16.15
N LEU A 32 -6.28 -12.24 14.81
CA LEU A 32 -7.28 -11.54 13.99
C LEU A 32 -8.70 -12.06 14.27
N LEU A 33 -8.89 -13.38 14.31
CA LEU A 33 -10.19 -14.00 14.56
C LEU A 33 -10.78 -13.58 15.91
N ARG A 34 -9.95 -13.57 16.97
CA ARG A 34 -10.37 -13.09 18.30
C ARG A 34 -10.86 -11.64 18.23
N THR A 35 -10.14 -10.78 17.52
CA THR A 35 -10.54 -9.39 17.29
C THR A 35 -11.86 -9.30 16.52
N ARG A 36 -12.04 -10.08 15.46
CA ARG A 36 -13.29 -10.14 14.68
C ARG A 36 -14.49 -10.55 15.53
N MET A 37 -14.34 -11.58 16.35
CA MET A 37 -15.41 -12.03 17.27
C MET A 37 -15.81 -10.91 18.25
N ILE A 38 -14.82 -10.20 18.82
CA ILE A 38 -15.08 -9.06 19.70
C ILE A 38 -15.83 -7.96 18.95
N LEU A 39 -15.38 -7.59 17.75
CA LEU A 39 -16.02 -6.55 16.95
C LEU A 39 -17.45 -6.89 16.53
N VAL A 40 -17.73 -8.15 16.17
CA VAL A 40 -19.10 -8.63 15.89
C VAL A 40 -19.97 -8.50 17.13
N ARG A 41 -19.47 -8.95 18.29
CA ARG A 41 -20.20 -8.83 19.56
C ARG A 41 -20.46 -7.37 19.93
N THR A 42 -19.47 -6.49 19.74
CA THR A 42 -19.60 -5.05 19.95
C THR A 42 -20.64 -4.45 19.00
N LEU A 43 -20.64 -4.82 17.73
CA LEU A 43 -21.62 -4.35 16.75
C LEU A 43 -23.04 -4.70 17.19
N VAL A 44 -23.28 -5.96 17.55
CA VAL A 44 -24.60 -6.42 18.00
C VAL A 44 -25.02 -5.69 19.28
N ALA A 45 -24.15 -5.63 20.28
CA ALA A 45 -24.45 -4.99 21.56
C ALA A 45 -24.74 -3.48 21.43
N GLU A 46 -23.88 -2.74 20.72
CA GLU A 46 -24.04 -1.30 20.54
C GLU A 46 -25.27 -0.96 19.70
N THR A 47 -25.49 -1.69 18.60
CA THR A 47 -26.65 -1.43 17.73
C THR A 47 -27.96 -1.74 18.46
N THR A 48 -28.06 -2.88 19.16
CA THR A 48 -29.27 -3.22 19.93
C THR A 48 -29.53 -2.23 21.07
N SER A 49 -28.48 -1.74 21.75
CA SER A 49 -28.65 -0.80 22.86
C SER A 49 -28.98 0.63 22.41
N ARG A 50 -28.38 1.09 21.31
CA ARG A 50 -28.50 2.50 20.88
C ARG A 50 -29.57 2.71 19.83
N LEU A 51 -29.80 1.71 18.97
CA LEU A 51 -30.59 1.81 17.75
C LEU A 51 -31.45 0.52 17.59
N PRO A 52 -32.39 0.23 18.52
CA PRO A 52 -33.14 -1.03 18.54
C PRO A 52 -33.90 -1.30 17.23
N ASP A 53 -34.54 -0.28 16.65
CA ASP A 53 -35.26 -0.41 15.37
C ASP A 53 -34.32 -0.79 14.21
N ILE A 54 -33.07 -0.28 14.22
CA ILE A 54 -32.05 -0.63 13.22
C ILE A 54 -31.59 -2.07 13.42
N ALA A 55 -31.39 -2.49 14.68
CA ALA A 55 -30.99 -3.86 15.00
C ALA A 55 -32.06 -4.89 14.60
N GLU A 56 -33.34 -4.58 14.84
CA GLU A 56 -34.48 -5.41 14.45
C GLU A 56 -34.60 -5.49 12.93
N ARG A 57 -34.62 -4.36 12.23
CA ARG A 57 -34.70 -4.33 10.75
C ARG A 57 -33.54 -5.07 10.07
N ALA A 58 -32.36 -5.03 10.67
CA ALA A 58 -31.19 -5.74 10.15
C ALA A 58 -31.19 -7.24 10.46
N GLY A 59 -32.09 -7.73 11.33
CA GLY A 59 -32.08 -9.12 11.79
C GLY A 59 -30.83 -9.49 12.59
N LEU A 60 -30.19 -8.52 13.28
CA LEU A 60 -28.89 -8.75 13.92
C LEU A 60 -28.94 -9.84 14.99
N ALA A 61 -29.99 -9.85 15.82
CA ALA A 61 -30.13 -10.81 16.92
C ALA A 61 -30.32 -12.25 16.41
N SER A 62 -31.10 -12.44 15.34
CA SER A 62 -31.31 -13.77 14.74
C SER A 62 -30.06 -14.25 14.03
N ALA A 63 -29.42 -13.40 13.22
CA ALA A 63 -28.18 -13.73 12.52
C ALA A 63 -27.04 -14.07 13.49
N TYR A 64 -26.88 -13.31 14.58
CA TYR A 64 -25.87 -13.57 15.61
C TYR A 64 -26.13 -14.86 16.38
N ARG A 65 -27.40 -15.13 16.77
CA ARG A 65 -27.77 -16.37 17.46
C ARG A 65 -27.46 -17.60 16.61
N ARG A 66 -27.87 -17.58 15.34
CA ARG A 66 -27.57 -18.68 14.41
C ARG A 66 -26.07 -18.83 14.17
N LEU A 67 -25.31 -17.74 14.07
CA LEU A 67 -23.85 -17.82 13.97
C LEU A 67 -23.23 -18.47 15.21
N ALA A 68 -23.72 -18.16 16.41
CA ALA A 68 -23.24 -18.76 17.65
C ALA A 68 -23.60 -20.26 17.76
N GLU A 69 -24.79 -20.66 17.30
CA GLU A 69 -25.18 -22.08 17.19
C GLU A 69 -24.27 -22.85 16.22
N LEU A 70 -23.96 -22.25 15.07
CA LEU A 70 -23.01 -22.80 14.10
C LEU A 70 -21.60 -22.85 14.69
N GLN A 71 -21.16 -21.85 15.44
CA GLN A 71 -19.85 -21.86 16.09
C GLN A 71 -19.70 -23.02 17.08
N GLY A 72 -20.76 -23.37 17.80
CA GLY A 72 -20.76 -24.49 18.74
C GLY A 72 -20.71 -25.88 18.09
N SER A 73 -21.15 -26.00 16.83
CA SER A 73 -21.26 -27.28 16.11
C SER A 73 -20.25 -27.46 14.97
N HIS A 74 -19.87 -26.37 14.32
CA HIS A 74 -19.06 -26.28 13.11
C HIS A 74 -18.12 -25.04 13.19
N PRO A 75 -17.22 -24.99 14.19
CA PRO A 75 -16.37 -23.82 14.42
C PRO A 75 -15.58 -23.41 13.18
N GLU A 76 -15.05 -24.37 12.41
CA GLU A 76 -14.24 -24.14 11.21
C GLU A 76 -14.94 -23.28 10.15
N HIS A 77 -16.25 -23.42 9.99
CA HIS A 77 -17.02 -22.63 9.02
C HIS A 77 -17.25 -21.20 9.50
N VAL A 78 -17.47 -21.00 10.80
CA VAL A 78 -17.58 -19.66 11.39
C VAL A 78 -16.23 -18.94 11.36
N GLU A 79 -15.14 -19.65 11.64
CA GLU A 79 -13.79 -19.12 11.54
C GLU A 79 -13.46 -18.66 10.12
N ALA A 80 -13.80 -19.48 9.11
CA ALA A 80 -13.62 -19.12 7.71
C ALA A 80 -14.42 -17.86 7.31
N ALA A 81 -15.69 -17.74 7.76
CA ALA A 81 -16.51 -16.57 7.45
C ALA A 81 -16.03 -15.30 8.15
N LEU A 82 -15.60 -15.38 9.41
CA LEU A 82 -15.05 -14.22 10.13
C LEU A 82 -13.65 -13.83 9.62
N SER A 83 -12.93 -14.78 9.04
CA SER A 83 -11.65 -14.55 8.36
C SER A 83 -11.81 -14.06 6.91
N TYR A 84 -13.05 -13.94 6.41
CA TYR A 84 -13.31 -13.33 5.11
C TYR A 84 -12.77 -11.89 5.09
N PRO A 85 -11.86 -11.52 4.17
CA PRO A 85 -11.16 -10.24 4.27
C PRO A 85 -12.10 -9.01 4.36
N HIS A 86 -13.20 -9.00 3.60
CA HIS A 86 -14.12 -7.86 3.59
C HIS A 86 -15.01 -7.75 4.84
N ALA A 87 -15.04 -8.77 5.71
CA ALA A 87 -15.70 -8.67 7.00
C ALA A 87 -15.07 -7.56 7.87
N GLY A 88 -13.79 -7.24 7.68
CA GLY A 88 -13.15 -6.18 8.44
C GLY A 88 -13.48 -4.77 8.03
N PRO A 89 -13.29 -4.38 6.76
CA PRO A 89 -13.76 -3.10 6.26
C PRO A 89 -15.25 -2.89 6.54
N TRP A 90 -16.07 -3.94 6.43
CA TRP A 90 -17.48 -3.92 6.88
C TRP A 90 -17.61 -3.55 8.35
N LEU A 91 -17.03 -4.33 9.28
CA LEU A 91 -17.11 -4.07 10.73
C LEU A 91 -16.64 -2.66 11.08
N ALA A 92 -15.50 -2.24 10.55
CA ALA A 92 -14.93 -0.91 10.80
C ALA A 92 -15.83 0.22 10.28
N THR A 93 -16.45 0.03 9.11
CA THR A 93 -17.38 1.01 8.53
C THR A 93 -18.67 1.09 9.35
N VAL A 94 -19.31 -0.05 9.63
CA VAL A 94 -20.61 -0.08 10.29
C VAL A 94 -20.52 0.34 11.75
N LEU A 95 -19.50 -0.08 12.50
CA LEU A 95 -19.29 0.36 13.88
C LEU A 95 -19.11 1.89 13.96
N ARG A 96 -18.39 2.48 13.02
CA ARG A 96 -18.24 3.95 12.94
C ARG A 96 -19.59 4.62 12.69
N ARG A 97 -20.37 4.12 11.73
CA ARG A 97 -21.72 4.65 11.42
C ARG A 97 -22.75 4.45 12.52
N VAL A 98 -22.60 3.42 13.36
CA VAL A 98 -23.47 3.18 14.53
C VAL A 98 -23.10 4.14 15.67
N ARG A 99 -21.83 4.51 15.78
CA ARG A 99 -21.32 5.39 16.85
C ARG A 99 -21.48 6.87 16.53
N ASP A 100 -21.14 7.23 15.31
CA ASP A 100 -21.15 8.58 14.76
C ASP A 100 -22.38 8.68 13.85
N ASP A 101 -23.27 9.63 14.12
CA ASP A 101 -24.47 9.89 13.31
C ASP A 101 -24.08 10.57 11.98
N THR A 102 -23.34 9.84 11.14
CA THR A 102 -22.84 10.36 9.87
C THR A 102 -23.96 10.35 8.84
N GLU A 103 -24.68 11.46 8.75
CA GLU A 103 -25.56 11.76 7.62
C GLU A 103 -24.73 11.88 6.34
N GLY A 104 -25.04 11.09 5.31
CA GLY A 104 -24.41 11.23 3.98
C GLY A 104 -24.27 9.96 3.14
N SER A 105 -24.44 8.76 3.71
CA SER A 105 -24.44 7.51 2.92
C SER A 105 -25.79 7.24 2.29
N LYS A 106 -25.81 6.90 0.99
CA LYS A 106 -27.04 6.49 0.26
C LYS A 106 -27.62 5.18 0.78
N VAL A 107 -26.80 4.34 1.41
CA VAL A 107 -27.23 3.04 1.96
C VAL A 107 -27.60 3.22 3.45
N PRO A 108 -28.82 2.86 3.88
CA PRO A 108 -29.22 2.91 5.28
C PRO A 108 -28.32 2.07 6.19
N VAL A 109 -28.06 2.51 7.42
CA VAL A 109 -27.20 1.80 8.39
C VAL A 109 -27.70 0.37 8.64
N TRP A 110 -29.01 0.17 8.80
CA TRP A 110 -29.59 -1.16 9.01
C TRP A 110 -29.32 -2.11 7.84
N ALA A 111 -29.23 -1.58 6.60
CA ALA A 111 -28.94 -2.38 5.43
C ALA A 111 -27.47 -2.85 5.41
N ASP A 112 -26.55 -2.00 5.85
CA ASP A 112 -25.14 -2.38 6.04
C ASP A 112 -24.96 -3.37 7.21
N CYS A 113 -25.74 -3.24 8.30
CA CYS A 113 -25.75 -4.22 9.40
C CYS A 113 -26.18 -5.62 8.94
N GLY A 114 -27.02 -5.69 7.88
CA GLY A 114 -27.52 -6.93 7.30
C GLY A 114 -26.44 -7.87 6.75
N TYR A 115 -25.21 -7.40 6.53
CA TYR A 115 -24.08 -8.21 6.11
C TYR A 115 -23.73 -9.33 7.13
N LEU A 116 -24.06 -9.17 8.42
CA LEU A 116 -23.94 -10.26 9.38
C LEU A 116 -24.82 -11.46 8.96
N GLY A 117 -26.04 -11.20 8.49
CA GLY A 117 -26.92 -12.23 7.95
C GLY A 117 -26.31 -12.93 6.74
N TRP A 118 -25.62 -12.20 5.85
CA TRP A 118 -24.94 -12.77 4.68
C TRP A 118 -23.78 -13.70 5.06
N LEU A 119 -22.97 -13.32 6.06
CA LEU A 119 -21.92 -14.18 6.62
C LEU A 119 -22.52 -15.45 7.25
N THR A 120 -23.56 -15.29 8.07
CA THR A 120 -24.26 -16.41 8.71
C THR A 120 -24.88 -17.34 7.67
N ALA A 121 -25.42 -16.82 6.56
CA ALA A 121 -26.05 -17.60 5.50
C ALA A 121 -25.03 -18.49 4.81
N THR A 122 -23.88 -17.90 4.47
CA THR A 122 -22.75 -18.60 3.86
C THR A 122 -22.26 -19.74 4.76
N CYS A 123 -22.15 -19.49 6.07
CA CYS A 123 -21.82 -20.54 7.03
C CYS A 123 -22.89 -21.65 7.05
N ALA A 124 -24.16 -21.29 7.13
CA ALA A 124 -25.27 -22.23 7.22
C ALA A 124 -25.36 -23.15 5.99
N ILE A 125 -25.15 -22.60 4.79
CA ILE A 125 -25.10 -23.36 3.52
C ILE A 125 -23.95 -24.39 3.56
N ALA A 126 -22.79 -24.04 4.12
CA ALA A 126 -21.67 -24.95 4.22
C ALA A 126 -21.90 -26.09 5.24
N CYS A 127 -22.69 -25.84 6.29
CA CYS A 127 -22.91 -26.78 7.39
C CYS A 127 -24.09 -27.74 7.18
N ALA A 128 -25.08 -27.38 6.36
CA ALA A 128 -26.30 -28.16 6.17
C ALA A 128 -26.73 -28.21 4.71
N PRO A 129 -27.16 -29.38 4.19
CA PRO A 129 -27.55 -29.52 2.78
C PRO A 129 -28.84 -28.77 2.45
N GLU A 130 -29.67 -28.47 3.45
CA GLU A 130 -30.95 -27.80 3.29
C GLU A 130 -31.21 -26.81 4.43
N GLY A 131 -31.94 -25.74 4.13
CA GLY A 131 -32.40 -24.80 5.15
C GLY A 131 -32.97 -23.52 4.56
N THR A 132 -33.38 -22.63 5.47
CA THR A 132 -33.92 -21.32 5.11
C THR A 132 -33.38 -20.22 6.03
N MET A 133 -33.34 -18.98 5.53
CA MET A 133 -33.01 -17.80 6.31
C MET A 133 -33.50 -16.50 5.64
N THR A 134 -34.09 -15.60 6.42
CA THR A 134 -34.36 -14.23 5.98
C THR A 134 -33.07 -13.41 5.91
N LEU A 135 -32.80 -12.77 4.78
CA LEU A 135 -31.65 -11.90 4.56
C LEU A 135 -32.08 -10.47 4.24
N VAL A 136 -31.18 -9.52 4.48
CA VAL A 136 -31.36 -8.14 4.06
C VAL A 136 -30.94 -7.98 2.60
N VAL A 137 -31.82 -7.38 1.80
CA VAL A 137 -31.51 -6.90 0.45
C VAL A 137 -30.92 -5.51 0.58
N ARG A 138 -29.67 -5.34 0.14
CA ARG A 138 -28.92 -4.08 0.21
C ARG A 138 -28.69 -3.57 -1.20
N ALA A 139 -29.23 -2.39 -1.51
CA ALA A 139 -29.09 -1.75 -2.82
C ALA A 139 -29.47 -2.71 -3.96
N GLY A 140 -30.61 -3.39 -3.81
CA GLY A 140 -31.13 -4.37 -4.76
C GLY A 140 -30.43 -5.74 -4.77
N THR A 141 -29.45 -5.96 -3.90
CA THR A 141 -28.60 -7.15 -3.97
C THR A 141 -28.48 -7.92 -2.65
N VAL A 142 -28.15 -9.20 -2.75
CA VAL A 142 -27.72 -10.05 -1.64
C VAL A 142 -26.42 -10.72 -2.03
N LEU A 143 -25.35 -10.48 -1.28
CA LEU A 143 -24.09 -11.20 -1.44
C LEU A 143 -24.04 -12.37 -0.46
N LEU A 144 -23.59 -13.53 -0.92
CA LEU A 144 -23.13 -14.62 -0.08
C LEU A 144 -21.60 -14.70 -0.20
N PRO A 145 -20.83 -14.20 0.78
CA PRO A 145 -19.37 -14.14 0.74
C PRO A 145 -18.72 -15.45 0.26
N GLY A 146 -17.86 -15.37 -0.75
CA GLY A 146 -17.21 -16.56 -1.33
C GLY A 146 -18.08 -17.47 -2.21
N ILE A 147 -19.40 -17.21 -2.34
CA ILE A 147 -20.35 -17.98 -3.16
C ILE A 147 -20.79 -17.16 -4.38
N GLY A 148 -21.38 -15.98 -4.18
CA GLY A 148 -21.88 -15.15 -5.29
C GLY A 148 -22.86 -14.06 -4.85
N LEU A 149 -23.33 -13.27 -5.81
CA LEU A 149 -24.22 -12.13 -5.61
C LEU A 149 -25.52 -12.30 -6.40
N ALA A 150 -26.65 -12.21 -5.71
CA ALA A 150 -27.98 -12.16 -6.30
C ALA A 150 -28.42 -10.71 -6.52
N ARG A 151 -28.92 -10.40 -7.71
CA ARG A 151 -29.56 -9.14 -8.09
C ARG A 151 -31.08 -9.34 -8.07
N LEU A 152 -31.74 -8.84 -7.04
CA LEU A 152 -33.14 -9.14 -6.74
C LEU A 152 -34.08 -7.94 -6.99
N ALA A 153 -33.54 -6.72 -6.98
CA ALA A 153 -34.30 -5.48 -7.16
C ALA A 153 -33.40 -4.34 -7.69
N PRO A 154 -33.96 -3.16 -8.04
CA PRO A 154 -33.19 -1.97 -8.40
C PRO A 154 -32.25 -1.48 -7.28
N SER A 155 -31.22 -0.71 -7.65
CA SER A 155 -30.12 -0.33 -6.74
C SER A 155 -30.51 0.58 -5.57
N ASP A 156 -31.68 1.22 -5.62
CA ASP A 156 -32.24 2.04 -4.55
C ASP A 156 -33.12 1.24 -3.57
N PHE A 157 -33.41 -0.03 -3.88
CA PHE A 157 -34.21 -0.89 -3.02
C PHE A 157 -33.40 -1.42 -1.83
N HIS A 158 -34.00 -1.30 -0.65
CA HIS A 158 -33.56 -1.95 0.58
C HIS A 158 -34.73 -2.66 1.23
N GLY A 159 -34.59 -3.96 1.52
CA GLY A 159 -35.68 -4.76 2.07
C GLY A 159 -35.19 -6.09 2.61
N HIS A 160 -36.04 -7.10 2.54
CA HIS A 160 -35.77 -8.46 2.99
C HIS A 160 -36.03 -9.45 1.87
N CYS A 161 -35.28 -10.55 1.86
CA CYS A 161 -35.56 -11.71 1.02
C CYS A 161 -35.56 -12.98 1.87
N GLU A 162 -36.36 -13.95 1.47
CA GLU A 162 -36.23 -15.31 1.98
C GLU A 162 -35.22 -16.07 1.10
N LEU A 163 -34.17 -16.60 1.72
CA LEU A 163 -33.24 -17.53 1.10
C LEU A 163 -33.62 -18.95 1.52
N GLU A 164 -33.79 -19.83 0.55
CA GLU A 164 -33.89 -21.27 0.74
C GLU A 164 -32.73 -21.95 0.01
N TRP A 165 -32.14 -22.98 0.60
CA TRP A 165 -31.16 -23.81 -0.08
C TRP A 165 -31.52 -25.28 0.06
N SER A 166 -31.24 -26.05 -1.00
CA SER A 166 -31.37 -27.51 -0.98
C SER A 166 -30.40 -28.13 -1.97
N ASN A 167 -29.56 -29.05 -1.49
CA ASN A 167 -28.65 -29.87 -2.30
C ASN A 167 -27.80 -29.05 -3.30
N GLY A 168 -27.32 -27.90 -2.86
CA GLY A 168 -26.48 -26.99 -3.67
C GLY A 168 -27.25 -25.96 -4.48
N ALA A 169 -28.57 -26.06 -4.63
CA ALA A 169 -29.40 -25.02 -5.25
C ALA A 169 -29.78 -23.93 -4.23
N LEU A 170 -29.93 -22.69 -4.71
CA LEU A 170 -30.34 -21.52 -3.92
C LEU A 170 -31.59 -20.89 -4.53
N THR A 171 -32.57 -20.54 -3.71
CA THR A 171 -33.77 -19.81 -4.13
C THR A 171 -33.91 -18.55 -3.29
N PHE A 172 -33.99 -17.40 -3.95
CA PHE A 172 -34.21 -16.10 -3.31
C PHE A 172 -35.60 -15.57 -3.66
N THR A 173 -36.37 -15.17 -2.65
CA THR A 173 -37.73 -14.64 -2.84
C THR A 173 -37.86 -13.24 -2.26
N VAL A 174 -38.24 -12.26 -3.08
CA VAL A 174 -38.51 -10.86 -2.70
C VAL A 174 -39.86 -10.42 -3.28
N GLY A 175 -40.90 -10.37 -2.46
CA GLY A 175 -42.25 -10.09 -2.94
C GLY A 175 -42.69 -11.14 -3.96
N GLU A 176 -42.96 -10.73 -5.19
CA GLU A 176 -43.31 -11.63 -6.31
C GLU A 176 -42.08 -12.10 -7.11
N THR A 177 -40.89 -11.53 -6.87
CA THR A 177 -39.66 -11.90 -7.58
C THR A 177 -39.07 -13.15 -6.94
N VAL A 178 -38.83 -14.18 -7.77
CA VAL A 178 -38.15 -15.42 -7.38
C VAL A 178 -36.94 -15.63 -8.29
N LEU A 179 -35.75 -15.75 -7.70
CA LEU A 179 -34.52 -16.13 -8.39
C LEU A 179 -34.12 -17.55 -7.95
N ALA A 180 -34.08 -18.49 -8.89
CA ALA A 180 -33.66 -19.87 -8.65
C ALA A 180 -32.28 -20.12 -9.29
N VAL A 181 -31.29 -20.46 -8.46
CA VAL A 181 -29.92 -20.74 -8.85
C VAL A 181 -29.68 -22.24 -8.68
N ALA A 182 -29.67 -22.97 -9.79
CA ALA A 182 -29.48 -24.43 -9.75
C ALA A 182 -28.06 -24.84 -9.35
N ALA A 183 -27.05 -24.07 -9.76
CA ALA A 183 -25.64 -24.29 -9.46
C ALA A 183 -24.94 -22.95 -9.17
N PRO A 184 -24.48 -22.69 -7.93
CA PRO A 184 -23.90 -21.40 -7.54
C PRO A 184 -22.64 -20.99 -8.30
N ALA A 185 -21.94 -21.93 -8.93
CA ALA A 185 -20.76 -21.66 -9.75
C ALA A 185 -21.07 -21.34 -11.22
N ALA A 186 -22.33 -21.53 -11.66
CA ALA A 186 -22.71 -21.33 -13.06
C ALA A 186 -22.98 -19.84 -13.37
N GLU A 187 -22.68 -19.43 -14.61
CA GLU A 187 -22.94 -18.09 -15.15
C GLU A 187 -24.14 -18.10 -16.11
N ASP A 188 -25.23 -18.78 -15.72
CA ASP A 188 -26.37 -19.05 -16.61
C ASP A 188 -27.48 -17.98 -16.52
N ASP A 189 -27.58 -17.27 -15.39
CA ASP A 189 -28.62 -16.26 -15.14
C ASP A 189 -27.97 -14.90 -14.86
N PRO A 190 -28.30 -13.81 -15.59
CA PRO A 190 -27.76 -12.49 -15.29
C PRO A 190 -28.10 -12.00 -13.87
N ALA A 191 -29.22 -12.43 -13.27
CA ALA A 191 -29.57 -12.06 -11.91
C ALA A 191 -28.68 -12.74 -10.86
N TRP A 192 -27.85 -13.72 -11.24
CA TRP A 192 -26.85 -14.36 -10.38
C TRP A 192 -25.42 -14.11 -10.89
N LEU A 193 -24.57 -13.54 -10.05
CA LEU A 193 -23.16 -13.33 -10.35
C LEU A 193 -22.32 -14.25 -9.44
N PRO A 194 -21.78 -15.37 -9.94
CA PRO A 194 -21.00 -16.29 -9.12
C PRO A 194 -19.68 -15.66 -8.68
N MET A 195 -19.21 -16.00 -7.47
CA MET A 195 -17.87 -15.60 -7.04
C MET A 195 -16.83 -16.40 -7.84
N ARG A 196 -15.90 -15.69 -8.51
CA ARG A 196 -14.86 -16.34 -9.30
C ARG A 196 -13.66 -16.68 -8.44
N ARG A 197 -12.84 -17.59 -8.94
CA ARG A 197 -11.64 -18.09 -8.29
C ARG A 197 -10.49 -18.13 -9.28
N VAL A 198 -9.29 -17.88 -8.77
CA VAL A 198 -8.03 -18.11 -9.48
C VAL A 198 -7.19 -19.11 -8.70
N GLN A 199 -6.41 -19.92 -9.39
CA GLN A 199 -5.60 -20.98 -8.78
C GLN A 199 -4.22 -21.04 -9.42
N GLY A 200 -3.18 -21.35 -8.64
CA GLY A 200 -1.84 -21.57 -9.18
C GLY A 200 -1.77 -22.91 -9.91
N ALA A 201 -1.14 -23.91 -9.28
CA ALA A 201 -1.23 -25.30 -9.72
C ALA A 201 -2.50 -26.00 -9.20
N SER A 202 -2.89 -27.11 -9.83
CA SER A 202 -4.16 -27.81 -9.56
C SER A 202 -4.30 -28.36 -8.13
N ASP A 203 -3.18 -28.59 -7.45
CA ASP A 203 -3.09 -29.06 -6.06
C ASP A 203 -3.05 -27.90 -5.04
N GLU A 204 -3.07 -26.64 -5.49
CA GLU A 204 -3.01 -25.47 -4.62
C GLU A 204 -4.41 -24.96 -4.26
N SER A 205 -4.55 -24.31 -3.11
CA SER A 205 -5.84 -23.72 -2.73
C SER A 205 -6.19 -22.55 -3.66
N ALA A 206 -7.41 -22.56 -4.18
CA ALA A 206 -7.91 -21.46 -4.98
C ALA A 206 -8.13 -20.19 -4.14
N VAL A 207 -7.81 -19.04 -4.73
CA VAL A 207 -7.99 -17.70 -4.17
C VAL A 207 -9.22 -17.06 -4.82
N LEU A 208 -10.00 -16.29 -4.06
CA LEU A 208 -11.17 -15.60 -4.61
C LEU A 208 -10.73 -14.45 -5.52
N LEU A 209 -11.38 -14.29 -6.67
CA LEU A 209 -11.27 -13.12 -7.54
C LEU A 209 -12.54 -12.28 -7.33
N ASP A 210 -12.47 -11.31 -6.42
CA ASP A 210 -13.65 -10.60 -5.92
C ASP A 210 -13.81 -9.22 -6.58
N ASP A 211 -14.73 -9.15 -7.53
CA ASP A 211 -15.24 -7.91 -8.13
C ASP A 211 -16.72 -7.64 -7.73
N LEU A 212 -17.22 -8.29 -6.67
CA LEU A 212 -18.62 -8.30 -6.24
C LEU A 212 -18.87 -7.64 -4.89
N ASP A 213 -18.02 -7.87 -3.88
CA ASP A 213 -18.33 -7.45 -2.51
C ASP A 213 -18.49 -5.93 -2.40
N PRO A 214 -19.54 -5.41 -1.71
CA PRO A 214 -19.79 -3.98 -1.61
C PRO A 214 -18.89 -3.24 -0.61
N PHE A 215 -18.18 -3.96 0.27
CA PHE A 215 -17.22 -3.45 1.24
C PHE A 215 -15.77 -3.65 0.78
N ARG A 216 -15.55 -3.95 -0.51
CA ARG A 216 -14.23 -3.79 -1.12
C ARG A 216 -13.78 -2.33 -0.95
N ASP A 217 -12.60 -2.14 -0.36
CA ASP A 217 -12.04 -0.84 0.03
C ASP A 217 -11.58 -0.04 -1.20
N LEU A 218 -12.55 0.52 -1.94
CA LEU A 218 -12.32 1.32 -3.14
C LEU A 218 -12.31 2.81 -2.78
N HIS A 219 -11.14 3.42 -2.89
CA HIS A 219 -10.98 4.86 -2.76
C HIS A 219 -11.61 5.54 -3.99
N ALA A 220 -12.69 6.30 -3.78
CA ALA A 220 -13.34 7.26 -4.68
C ALA A 220 -13.71 6.81 -6.13
N GLY A 221 -15.01 6.71 -6.42
CA GLY A 221 -15.55 7.19 -7.71
C GLY A 221 -16.44 6.24 -8.50
N SER A 222 -16.04 4.99 -8.72
CA SER A 222 -16.90 3.90 -9.20
C SER A 222 -16.10 2.62 -9.14
N ALA A 223 -16.66 1.57 -8.53
CA ALA A 223 -16.03 0.27 -8.64
C ALA A 223 -15.90 -0.13 -10.10
N PRO A 224 -14.80 -0.79 -10.51
CA PRO A 224 -14.70 -1.32 -11.86
C PRO A 224 -15.90 -2.25 -12.10
N PRO A 225 -16.40 -2.29 -13.35
CA PRO A 225 -17.48 -3.20 -13.70
C PRO A 225 -17.05 -4.65 -13.44
N ARG A 226 -18.03 -5.54 -13.24
CA ARG A 226 -17.83 -6.98 -13.22
C ARG A 226 -16.96 -7.39 -14.41
N LEU A 227 -15.91 -8.18 -14.16
CA LEU A 227 -15.02 -8.65 -15.21
C LEU A 227 -15.79 -9.49 -16.24
N THR A 228 -15.42 -9.41 -17.51
CA THR A 228 -15.88 -10.37 -18.52
C THR A 228 -15.25 -11.76 -18.26
N ALA A 229 -15.80 -12.80 -18.88
CA ALA A 229 -15.22 -14.15 -18.79
C ALA A 229 -13.77 -14.20 -19.33
N GLU A 230 -13.50 -13.43 -20.39
CA GLU A 230 -12.16 -13.32 -20.99
C GLU A 230 -11.16 -12.63 -20.04
N GLN A 231 -11.58 -11.53 -19.40
CA GLN A 231 -10.76 -10.83 -18.42
C GLN A 231 -10.47 -11.71 -17.20
N ALA A 232 -11.46 -12.44 -16.68
CA ALA A 232 -11.24 -13.39 -15.59
C ALA A 232 -10.30 -14.54 -15.99
N ALA A 233 -10.39 -15.02 -17.25
CA ALA A 233 -9.45 -16.02 -17.76
C ALA A 233 -8.02 -15.46 -17.90
N GLN A 234 -7.86 -14.16 -18.19
CA GLN A 234 -6.56 -13.50 -18.17
C GLN A 234 -5.99 -13.41 -16.75
N TRP A 235 -6.80 -12.98 -15.77
CA TRP A 235 -6.41 -13.02 -14.35
C TRP A 235 -5.97 -14.42 -13.90
N GLN A 236 -6.67 -15.47 -14.31
CA GLN A 236 -6.27 -16.84 -14.04
C GLN A 236 -4.90 -17.18 -14.65
N ARG A 237 -4.63 -16.80 -15.90
CA ARG A 237 -3.32 -17.02 -16.54
C ARG A 237 -2.20 -16.28 -15.81
N ASP A 238 -2.42 -15.02 -15.48
CA ASP A 238 -1.42 -14.20 -14.79
C ASP A 238 -1.17 -14.72 -13.37
N PHE A 239 -2.22 -15.13 -12.66
CA PHE A 239 -2.11 -15.69 -11.32
C PHE A 239 -1.36 -17.03 -11.31
N THR A 240 -1.64 -17.93 -12.26
CA THR A 240 -0.87 -19.17 -12.43
C THR A 240 0.59 -18.87 -12.69
N GLY A 241 0.89 -17.98 -13.65
CA GLY A 241 2.27 -17.62 -13.98
C GLY A 241 3.00 -16.97 -12.78
N ALA A 242 2.30 -16.13 -12.01
CA ALA A 242 2.86 -15.52 -10.80
C ALA A 242 3.20 -16.58 -9.74
N CYS A 243 2.29 -17.52 -9.47
CA CYS A 243 2.53 -18.62 -8.54
C CYS A 243 3.71 -19.49 -8.98
N ASP A 244 3.84 -19.77 -10.29
CA ASP A 244 4.94 -20.56 -10.83
C ASP A 244 6.30 -19.87 -10.66
N LEU A 245 6.36 -18.54 -10.87
CA LEU A 245 7.56 -17.74 -10.62
C LEU A 245 7.94 -17.81 -9.13
N LEU A 246 6.98 -17.54 -8.24
CA LEU A 246 7.21 -17.50 -6.80
C LEU A 246 7.60 -18.86 -6.23
N ARG A 247 6.95 -19.94 -6.66
CA ARG A 247 7.26 -21.31 -6.21
C ARG A 247 8.67 -21.73 -6.62
N ARG A 248 9.12 -21.34 -7.81
CA ARG A 248 10.44 -21.70 -8.34
C ARG A 248 11.56 -20.90 -7.68
N ASP A 249 11.39 -19.59 -7.60
CA ASP A 249 12.49 -18.66 -7.30
C ASP A 249 12.47 -18.14 -5.86
N LEU A 250 11.30 -18.14 -5.21
CA LEU A 250 11.02 -17.42 -3.95
C LEU A 250 10.16 -18.25 -2.98
N VAL A 251 10.49 -19.54 -2.84
CA VAL A 251 9.70 -20.51 -2.04
C VAL A 251 9.42 -20.03 -0.60
N GLY A 252 10.39 -19.35 0.03
CA GLY A 252 10.25 -18.79 1.38
C GLY A 252 9.15 -17.74 1.50
N TYR A 253 8.83 -17.01 0.42
CA TYR A 253 7.68 -16.11 0.37
C TYR A 253 6.40 -16.81 -0.06
N PHE A 254 6.52 -17.83 -0.92
CA PHE A 254 5.38 -18.50 -1.54
C PHE A 254 4.54 -19.30 -0.53
N GLU A 255 5.17 -20.09 0.34
CA GLU A 255 4.43 -20.91 1.31
C GLU A 255 3.58 -20.06 2.28
N PRO A 256 4.14 -19.05 2.98
CA PRO A 256 3.35 -18.22 3.89
C PRO A 256 2.33 -17.36 3.14
N MET A 257 2.63 -16.97 1.89
CA MET A 257 1.68 -16.26 1.05
C MET A 257 0.41 -17.09 0.82
N ARG A 258 0.52 -18.39 0.54
CA ARG A 258 -0.66 -19.26 0.32
C ARG A 258 -1.57 -19.31 1.54
N ASP A 259 -1.01 -19.21 2.73
CA ASP A 259 -1.78 -19.19 3.98
C ASP A 259 -2.47 -17.84 4.22
N CYS A 260 -1.90 -16.74 3.73
CA CYS A 260 -2.39 -15.39 3.97
C CYS A 260 -3.31 -14.86 2.88
N LEU A 261 -3.05 -15.20 1.61
CA LEU A 261 -3.78 -14.68 0.46
C LEU A 261 -5.11 -15.42 0.30
N LYS A 262 -6.21 -14.70 0.51
CA LYS A 262 -7.58 -15.23 0.40
C LYS A 262 -8.36 -14.63 -0.76
N VAL A 263 -8.09 -13.36 -1.08
CA VAL A 263 -8.82 -12.61 -2.09
C VAL A 263 -7.86 -11.75 -2.91
N VAL A 264 -8.05 -11.73 -4.23
CA VAL A 264 -7.53 -10.71 -5.14
C VAL A 264 -8.72 -9.87 -5.61
N VAL A 265 -8.64 -8.55 -5.43
CA VAL A 265 -9.68 -7.59 -5.80
C VAL A 265 -9.19 -6.77 -6.99
N PRO A 266 -9.76 -6.98 -8.20
CA PRO A 266 -9.44 -6.18 -9.37
C PRO A 266 -9.86 -4.71 -9.18
N LEU A 267 -8.94 -3.77 -9.37
CA LEU A 267 -9.21 -2.33 -9.38
C LEU A 267 -9.44 -1.77 -10.80
N SER A 268 -8.97 -2.50 -11.81
CA SER A 268 -9.20 -2.19 -13.23
C SER A 268 -9.43 -3.49 -14.00
N ALA A 269 -10.14 -3.39 -15.10
CA ALA A 269 -10.38 -4.53 -15.99
C ALA A 269 -9.19 -4.77 -16.94
N GLU A 270 -8.43 -3.71 -17.25
CA GLU A 270 -7.27 -3.72 -18.15
C GLU A 270 -6.03 -3.11 -17.46
N PRO A 271 -4.81 -3.47 -17.90
CA PRO A 271 -3.58 -2.92 -17.36
C PRO A 271 -3.52 -1.41 -17.52
N LEU A 272 -3.01 -0.73 -16.49
CA LEU A 272 -2.79 0.72 -16.50
C LEU A 272 -1.28 1.01 -16.47
N VAL A 273 -0.86 2.08 -17.17
CA VAL A 273 0.55 2.53 -17.17
C VAL A 273 1.02 2.86 -15.75
N ALA A 274 0.17 3.50 -14.95
CA ALA A 274 0.36 3.66 -13.52
C ALA A 274 -0.41 2.57 -12.78
N SER A 275 0.22 1.40 -12.62
CA SER A 275 -0.37 0.32 -11.82
C SER A 275 -0.50 0.74 -10.36
N THR A 276 -1.61 0.41 -9.74
CA THR A 276 -1.86 0.68 -8.33
C THR A 276 -2.27 -0.59 -7.60
N SER A 277 -1.73 -0.75 -6.40
CA SER A 277 -2.13 -1.78 -5.47
C SER A 277 -2.18 -1.23 -4.06
N HIS A 278 -2.97 -1.87 -3.20
CA HIS A 278 -2.96 -1.59 -1.77
C HIS A 278 -3.45 -2.80 -0.97
N THR A 279 -3.09 -2.80 0.31
CA THR A 279 -3.63 -3.70 1.33
C THR A 279 -4.41 -2.86 2.33
N SER A 280 -5.69 -3.20 2.55
CA SER A 280 -6.47 -2.57 3.60
C SER A 280 -6.02 -3.12 4.96
N THR A 281 -5.75 -2.23 5.93
CA THR A 281 -5.37 -2.65 7.30
C THR A 281 -6.43 -3.53 7.94
N ASN A 282 -7.71 -3.27 7.62
CA ASN A 282 -8.83 -4.06 8.10
C ASN A 282 -9.15 -5.24 7.18
N GLY A 283 -8.62 -5.31 5.96
CA GLY A 283 -8.89 -6.35 4.97
C GLY A 283 -7.78 -7.39 4.85
N VAL A 284 -7.31 -7.91 5.99
CA VAL A 284 -6.19 -8.88 6.04
C VAL A 284 -6.44 -10.06 5.09
N GLY A 285 -5.50 -10.31 4.19
CA GLY A 285 -5.56 -11.39 3.20
C GLY A 285 -6.25 -11.01 1.88
N ALA A 286 -6.66 -9.75 1.70
CA ALA A 286 -7.07 -9.20 0.41
C ALA A 286 -5.96 -8.36 -0.23
N VAL A 287 -5.67 -8.65 -1.50
CA VAL A 287 -4.79 -7.85 -2.35
C VAL A 287 -5.64 -7.08 -3.34
N TYR A 288 -5.65 -5.75 -3.23
CA TYR A 288 -6.31 -4.88 -4.18
C TYR A 288 -5.30 -4.46 -5.24
N THR A 289 -5.55 -4.73 -6.52
CA THR A 289 -4.60 -4.37 -7.58
C THR A 289 -5.30 -4.10 -8.90
N THR A 290 -4.79 -3.14 -9.66
CA THR A 290 -5.10 -3.01 -11.09
C THR A 290 -4.71 -4.29 -11.82
N ALA A 291 -5.35 -4.56 -12.96
CA ALA A 291 -4.97 -5.70 -13.79
C ALA A 291 -3.46 -5.65 -14.11
N PRO A 292 -2.74 -6.76 -13.92
CA PRO A 292 -1.31 -6.82 -14.18
C PRO A 292 -1.05 -6.83 -15.70
N ALA A 293 0.04 -6.21 -16.13
CA ALA A 293 0.51 -6.28 -17.51
C ALA A 293 1.08 -7.66 -17.86
N ASP A 294 1.63 -8.37 -16.88
CA ASP A 294 2.20 -9.70 -17.02
C ASP A 294 2.26 -10.45 -15.65
N PRO A 295 2.55 -11.77 -15.65
CA PRO A 295 2.63 -12.56 -14.41
C PRO A 295 3.73 -12.11 -13.44
N CYS A 296 4.81 -11.48 -13.92
CA CYS A 296 5.91 -11.02 -13.08
C CYS A 296 5.52 -9.78 -12.28
N GLN A 297 4.81 -8.85 -12.91
CA GLN A 297 4.21 -7.72 -12.22
C GLN A 297 3.24 -8.19 -11.14
N LEU A 298 2.39 -9.19 -11.44
CA LEU A 298 1.50 -9.74 -10.43
C LEU A 298 2.27 -10.41 -9.28
N ALA A 299 3.32 -11.19 -9.57
CA ALA A 299 4.15 -11.82 -8.54
C ALA A 299 4.80 -10.79 -7.60
N LEU A 300 5.34 -9.71 -8.16
CA LEU A 300 5.91 -8.60 -7.39
C LEU A 300 4.85 -7.92 -6.51
N THR A 301 3.67 -7.63 -7.07
CA THR A 301 2.55 -7.05 -6.32
C THR A 301 2.09 -7.97 -5.18
N LEU A 302 1.96 -9.28 -5.44
CA LEU A 302 1.57 -10.24 -4.42
C LEU A 302 2.56 -10.27 -3.25
N ILE A 303 3.87 -10.28 -3.52
CA ILE A 303 4.88 -10.18 -2.45
C ILE A 303 4.70 -8.89 -1.66
N HIS A 304 4.61 -7.75 -2.35
CA HIS A 304 4.48 -6.44 -1.69
C HIS A 304 3.28 -6.41 -0.74
N GLU A 305 2.11 -6.78 -1.23
CA GLU A 305 0.85 -6.66 -0.50
C GLU A 305 0.71 -7.74 0.59
N VAL A 306 1.25 -8.93 0.36
CA VAL A 306 1.30 -9.99 1.39
C VAL A 306 2.27 -9.61 2.51
N GLN A 307 3.37 -8.92 2.22
CA GLN A 307 4.23 -8.37 3.27
C GLN A 307 3.48 -7.36 4.13
N HIS A 308 2.69 -6.46 3.53
CA HIS A 308 1.81 -5.58 4.29
C HIS A 308 0.80 -6.36 5.15
N THR A 309 0.21 -7.42 4.60
CA THR A 309 -0.71 -8.31 5.33
C THR A 309 -0.04 -8.94 6.56
N LYS A 310 1.15 -9.54 6.38
CA LYS A 310 1.93 -10.14 7.48
C LYS A 310 2.29 -9.10 8.55
N PHE A 311 2.70 -7.91 8.13
CA PHE A 311 3.10 -6.86 9.06
C PHE A 311 1.91 -6.26 9.82
N ASN A 312 0.74 -6.10 9.19
CA ASN A 312 -0.49 -5.68 9.87
C ASN A 312 -0.88 -6.69 10.95
N LEU A 313 -0.86 -7.99 10.61
CA LEU A 313 -1.13 -9.06 11.55
C LEU A 313 -0.19 -9.04 12.77
N LEU A 314 1.09 -8.74 12.55
CA LEU A 314 2.08 -8.57 13.62
C LEU A 314 1.77 -7.34 14.49
N LEU A 315 1.52 -6.18 13.88
CA LEU A 315 1.27 -4.93 14.59
C LEU A 315 -0.02 -4.93 15.41
N ASP A 316 -1.02 -5.72 15.03
CA ASP A 316 -2.24 -5.93 15.83
C ASP A 316 -1.96 -6.62 17.18
N GLN A 317 -0.79 -7.27 17.32
CA GLN A 317 -0.46 -8.13 18.45
C GLN A 317 0.83 -7.71 19.17
N VAL A 318 1.74 -7.01 18.48
CA VAL A 318 3.06 -6.64 18.98
C VAL A 318 3.32 -5.15 18.72
N ALA A 319 3.58 -4.42 19.79
CA ALA A 319 4.04 -3.03 19.70
C ALA A 319 5.52 -2.99 19.28
N LEU A 320 5.81 -2.52 18.07
CA LEU A 320 7.19 -2.38 17.56
C LEU A 320 7.78 -0.99 17.82
N CYS A 321 6.96 -0.01 18.12
CA CYS A 321 7.40 1.33 18.47
C CYS A 321 6.45 1.98 19.48
N GLU A 322 6.94 3.00 20.15
CA GLU A 322 6.14 3.87 21.00
C GLU A 322 5.02 4.54 20.18
N PRO A 323 3.87 4.88 20.81
CA PRO A 323 2.77 5.57 20.12
C PRO A 323 3.18 6.99 19.68
N ASP A 324 3.73 7.12 18.47
CA ASP A 324 3.93 8.41 17.77
C ASP A 324 3.38 8.34 16.34
N ASN A 325 2.29 9.07 16.12
CA ASN A 325 1.65 9.20 14.81
C ASN A 325 2.04 10.50 14.08
N ALA A 326 3.01 11.25 14.60
CA ALA A 326 3.47 12.45 13.92
C ALA A 326 4.24 12.11 12.63
N PRO A 327 3.84 12.65 11.47
CA PRO A 327 4.51 12.39 10.21
C PRO A 327 5.83 13.16 10.14
N ARG A 328 6.94 12.50 10.46
CA ARG A 328 8.28 13.12 10.55
C ARG A 328 9.30 12.52 9.59
N TYR A 329 9.11 11.27 9.21
CA TYR A 329 10.14 10.45 8.62
C TYR A 329 10.10 10.51 7.10
N TYR A 330 11.28 10.59 6.48
CA TYR A 330 11.43 10.43 5.04
C TYR A 330 11.22 8.95 4.67
N ALA A 331 10.32 8.70 3.73
CA ALA A 331 10.04 7.38 3.18
C ALA A 331 10.34 7.42 1.68
N PRO A 332 11.33 6.67 1.16
CA PRO A 332 11.76 6.79 -0.24
C PRO A 332 10.72 6.42 -1.31
N TRP A 333 9.64 5.78 -0.90
CA TRP A 333 8.50 5.36 -1.74
C TRP A 333 7.29 6.31 -1.65
N ARG A 334 7.41 7.44 -0.92
CA ARG A 334 6.36 8.46 -0.80
C ARG A 334 6.93 9.87 -0.77
N ASP A 335 6.18 10.79 -1.37
CA ASP A 335 6.56 12.21 -1.45
C ASP A 335 6.32 12.98 -0.13
N ASP A 336 5.41 12.51 0.73
CA ASP A 336 5.05 13.10 2.03
C ASP A 336 5.73 12.42 3.23
N PRO A 337 5.92 13.12 4.37
CA PRO A 337 6.49 12.53 5.58
C PRO A 337 5.58 11.45 6.17
N ARG A 338 6.19 10.41 6.73
CA ARG A 338 5.48 9.28 7.35
C ARG A 338 5.65 9.28 8.87
N PRO A 339 4.65 8.82 9.64
CA PRO A 339 4.89 8.44 11.03
C PRO A 339 5.74 7.17 11.08
N LEU A 340 6.38 6.89 12.23
CA LEU A 340 7.29 5.76 12.35
C LEU A 340 6.61 4.41 12.02
N PRO A 341 5.40 4.09 12.51
CA PRO A 341 4.69 2.87 12.09
C PRO A 341 4.54 2.79 10.57
N GLY A 342 4.17 3.89 9.93
CA GLY A 342 4.00 3.97 8.49
C GLY A 342 5.30 3.87 7.68
N LEU A 343 6.46 4.15 8.30
CA LEU A 343 7.79 3.88 7.73
C LEU A 343 8.13 2.39 7.88
N LEU A 344 7.90 1.79 9.05
CA LEU A 344 8.14 0.37 9.32
C LEU A 344 7.33 -0.53 8.37
N HIS A 345 6.06 -0.18 8.12
CA HIS A 345 5.23 -0.87 7.10
C HIS A 345 5.91 -0.93 5.73
N GLY A 346 6.49 0.20 5.29
CA GLY A 346 7.16 0.28 4.01
C GLY A 346 8.49 -0.47 4.01
N ILE A 347 9.28 -0.38 5.09
CA ILE A 347 10.52 -1.16 5.24
C ILE A 347 10.24 -2.65 5.03
N TYR A 348 9.23 -3.20 5.70
CA TYR A 348 8.92 -4.62 5.64
C TYR A 348 8.41 -5.05 4.25
N ALA A 349 7.57 -4.25 3.59
CA ALA A 349 7.11 -4.53 2.23
C ALA A 349 8.23 -4.45 1.20
N PHE A 350 9.02 -3.36 1.23
CA PHE A 350 10.12 -3.17 0.29
C PHE A 350 11.32 -4.07 0.56
N PHE A 351 11.45 -4.67 1.75
CA PHE A 351 12.37 -5.77 1.99
C PHE A 351 12.06 -6.96 1.08
N GLY A 352 10.79 -7.38 1.01
CA GLY A 352 10.35 -8.45 0.08
C GLY A 352 10.53 -8.07 -1.40
N VAL A 353 10.24 -6.82 -1.77
CA VAL A 353 10.50 -6.30 -3.12
C VAL A 353 11.99 -6.34 -3.46
N THR A 354 12.85 -6.00 -2.49
CA THR A 354 14.31 -6.04 -2.70
C THR A 354 14.77 -7.46 -2.98
N ASP A 355 14.30 -8.45 -2.22
CA ASP A 355 14.68 -9.85 -2.43
C ASP A 355 14.15 -10.40 -3.76
N PHE A 356 12.91 -10.03 -4.13
CA PHE A 356 12.35 -10.37 -5.45
C PHE A 356 13.29 -9.95 -6.58
N TRP A 357 13.72 -8.68 -6.59
CA TRP A 357 14.62 -8.18 -7.64
C TRP A 357 16.03 -8.76 -7.52
N ARG A 358 16.50 -9.06 -6.29
CA ARG A 358 17.79 -9.72 -6.07
C ARG A 358 17.87 -11.05 -6.79
N VAL A 359 16.79 -11.82 -6.77
CA VAL A 359 16.68 -13.12 -7.45
C VAL A 359 16.38 -12.94 -8.94
N HIS A 360 15.36 -12.18 -9.31
CA HIS A 360 14.89 -12.09 -10.70
C HIS A 360 15.82 -11.33 -11.66
N ARG A 361 16.71 -10.47 -11.15
CA ARG A 361 17.77 -9.85 -11.98
C ARG A 361 18.74 -10.87 -12.57
N GLY A 362 18.81 -12.09 -12.02
CA GLY A 362 19.60 -13.20 -12.53
C GLY A 362 18.79 -14.30 -13.22
N ALA A 363 17.47 -14.18 -13.29
CA ALA A 363 16.59 -15.22 -13.85
C ALA A 363 16.35 -14.99 -15.35
N ASP A 364 16.39 -16.06 -16.16
CA ASP A 364 16.28 -15.97 -17.62
C ASP A 364 15.03 -15.24 -18.13
N CYS A 365 13.93 -15.28 -17.37
CA CYS A 365 12.68 -14.62 -17.75
C CYS A 365 12.70 -13.10 -17.59
N HIS A 366 13.57 -12.54 -16.73
CA HIS A 366 13.55 -11.12 -16.36
C HIS A 366 14.93 -10.51 -16.05
N ALA A 367 16.03 -11.16 -16.47
CA ALA A 367 17.42 -10.69 -16.36
C ALA A 367 17.69 -9.48 -17.27
N THR A 368 16.97 -8.39 -17.03
CA THR A 368 17.08 -7.13 -17.73
C THR A 368 18.02 -6.20 -16.98
N ALA A 369 18.62 -5.25 -17.70
CA ALA A 369 19.38 -4.18 -17.05
C ALA A 369 18.50 -3.36 -16.07
N GLN A 370 17.18 -3.28 -16.34
CA GLN A 370 16.20 -2.64 -15.46
C GLN A 370 16.08 -3.36 -14.12
N ALA A 371 16.01 -4.70 -14.09
CA ALA A 371 15.95 -5.48 -12.85
C ALA A 371 17.17 -5.23 -11.94
N HIS A 372 18.35 -4.99 -12.52
CA HIS A 372 19.53 -4.57 -11.76
C HIS A 372 19.38 -3.17 -11.14
N VAL A 373 18.74 -2.22 -11.84
CA VAL A 373 18.43 -0.88 -11.29
C VAL A 373 17.45 -1.01 -10.14
N ASP A 374 16.40 -1.81 -10.32
CA ASP A 374 15.38 -2.04 -9.30
C ASP A 374 15.97 -2.64 -8.02
N PHE A 375 16.77 -3.70 -8.12
CA PHE A 375 17.47 -4.27 -6.97
C PHE A 375 18.35 -3.24 -6.25
N GLU A 376 19.17 -2.50 -7.01
CA GLU A 376 20.06 -1.47 -6.46
C GLU A 376 19.30 -0.35 -5.76
N LEU A 377 18.21 0.10 -6.36
CA LEU A 377 17.39 1.18 -5.83
C LEU A 377 16.77 0.77 -4.50
N TRP A 378 16.07 -0.37 -4.48
CA TRP A 378 15.36 -0.81 -3.29
C TRP A 378 16.31 -1.20 -2.16
N ARG A 379 17.45 -1.85 -2.46
CA ARG A 379 18.44 -2.16 -1.40
C ARG A 379 18.95 -0.90 -0.71
N ARG A 380 19.26 0.18 -1.46
CA ARG A 380 19.70 1.47 -0.88
C ARG A 380 18.59 2.15 -0.08
N GLN A 381 17.37 2.18 -0.63
CA GLN A 381 16.26 2.89 -0.02
C GLN A 381 15.79 2.23 1.27
N VAL A 382 15.71 0.89 1.30
CA VAL A 382 15.31 0.16 2.50
C VAL A 382 16.36 0.28 3.60
N LEU A 383 17.66 0.15 3.28
CA LEU A 383 18.73 0.34 4.26
C LEU A 383 18.71 1.74 4.87
N GLY A 384 18.62 2.79 4.04
CA GLY A 384 18.51 4.16 4.56
C GLY A 384 17.25 4.41 5.39
N ALA A 385 16.14 3.70 5.11
CA ALA A 385 14.93 3.76 5.92
C ALA A 385 15.10 3.02 7.26
N ILE A 386 15.78 1.87 7.27
CA ILE A 386 16.13 1.12 8.49
C ILE A 386 17.02 1.98 9.40
N GLU A 387 18.09 2.56 8.88
CA GLU A 387 18.98 3.46 9.62
C GLU A 387 18.20 4.60 10.29
N GLN A 388 17.27 5.22 9.55
CA GLN A 388 16.43 6.30 10.06
C GLN A 388 15.45 5.84 11.15
N ALA A 389 14.86 4.65 10.99
CA ALA A 389 13.96 4.08 11.99
C ALA A 389 14.72 3.70 13.28
N VAL A 390 15.92 3.11 13.14
CA VAL A 390 16.86 2.84 14.22
C VAL A 390 17.23 4.12 14.98
N GLY A 391 17.56 5.19 14.26
CA GLY A 391 17.93 6.49 14.83
C GLY A 391 16.78 7.27 15.48
N SER A 392 15.53 6.75 15.43
CA SER A 392 14.36 7.44 16.00
C SER A 392 14.35 7.47 17.53
N ASN A 393 14.98 6.49 18.19
CA ASN A 393 14.85 6.20 19.62
C ASN A 393 13.41 5.93 20.09
N LEU A 394 12.50 5.57 19.17
CA LEU A 394 11.09 5.25 19.47
C LEU A 394 10.77 3.77 19.30
N LEU A 395 11.75 2.92 18.99
CA LEU A 395 11.54 1.49 18.83
C LEU A 395 11.41 0.80 20.19
N THR A 396 10.50 -0.16 20.29
CA THR A 396 10.49 -1.12 21.40
C THR A 396 11.62 -2.14 21.22
N GLU A 397 11.85 -3.00 22.21
CA GLU A 397 12.82 -4.09 22.08
C GLU A 397 12.49 -5.02 20.90
N HIS A 398 11.22 -5.38 20.70
CA HIS A 398 10.77 -6.19 19.56
C HIS A 398 11.02 -5.47 18.23
N GLY A 399 10.70 -4.17 18.14
CA GLY A 399 10.97 -3.39 16.93
C GLY A 399 12.45 -3.29 16.61
N ARG A 400 13.30 -3.14 17.63
CA ARG A 400 14.75 -3.12 17.48
C ARG A 400 15.28 -4.45 16.95
N ARG A 401 14.90 -5.57 17.57
CA ARG A 401 15.30 -6.93 17.14
C ARG A 401 14.86 -7.20 15.69
N LEU A 402 13.65 -6.78 15.32
CA LEU A 402 13.14 -6.95 13.97
C LEU A 402 13.99 -6.19 12.94
N LEU A 403 14.29 -4.91 13.20
CA LEU A 403 15.11 -4.13 12.27
C LEU A 403 16.55 -4.62 12.22
N ASP A 404 17.16 -5.00 13.34
CA ASP A 404 18.53 -5.55 13.37
C ASP A 404 18.64 -6.84 12.53
N ALA A 405 17.61 -7.70 12.56
CA ALA A 405 17.57 -8.93 11.77
C ALA A 405 17.38 -8.66 10.26
N LEU A 406 16.50 -7.71 9.89
CA LEU A 406 16.35 -7.28 8.50
C LEU A 406 17.65 -6.66 7.98
N GLU A 407 18.27 -5.76 8.76
CA GLU A 407 19.55 -5.12 8.43
C GLU A 407 20.64 -6.17 8.22
N SER A 408 20.80 -7.11 9.16
CA SER A 408 21.77 -8.21 9.06
C SER A 408 21.59 -9.04 7.79
N THR A 409 20.34 -9.30 7.37
CA THR A 409 20.06 -10.01 6.13
C THR A 409 20.47 -9.16 4.92
N MET A 410 20.09 -7.88 4.91
CA MET A 410 20.42 -6.95 3.83
C MET A 410 21.93 -6.68 3.69
N SER A 411 22.71 -6.72 4.76
CA SER A 411 24.19 -6.59 4.70
C SER A 411 24.85 -7.68 3.85
N SER A 412 24.19 -8.82 3.65
CA SER A 412 24.64 -9.83 2.68
C SER A 412 24.38 -9.41 1.24
N TRP A 413 23.26 -8.73 0.99
CA TRP A 413 22.82 -8.28 -0.33
C TRP A 413 23.60 -7.06 -0.83
N GLU A 414 24.11 -6.22 0.07
CA GLU A 414 24.98 -5.09 -0.29
C GLU A 414 26.25 -5.53 -1.02
N ARG A 415 26.80 -6.67 -0.63
CA ARG A 415 28.02 -7.25 -1.20
C ARG A 415 27.80 -7.85 -2.59
N GLU A 416 26.55 -8.06 -3.00
CA GLU A 416 26.26 -8.60 -4.32
C GLU A 416 26.57 -7.59 -5.44
N ALA A 417 27.19 -8.10 -6.51
CA ALA A 417 27.61 -7.28 -7.63
C ALA A 417 26.41 -6.72 -8.42
N VAL A 418 26.53 -5.46 -8.83
CA VAL A 418 25.56 -4.74 -9.67
C VAL A 418 26.34 -3.95 -10.72
N PRO A 419 25.92 -3.97 -12.01
CA PRO A 419 26.53 -3.18 -13.06
C PRO A 419 26.59 -1.68 -12.71
N SER A 420 27.68 -1.00 -13.10
CA SER A 420 27.88 0.42 -12.80
C SER A 420 26.77 1.34 -13.31
N ALA A 421 26.18 1.01 -14.47
CA ALA A 421 25.05 1.76 -15.01
C ALA A 421 23.82 1.72 -14.08
N ALA A 422 23.53 0.55 -13.49
CA ALA A 422 22.42 0.40 -12.55
C ALA A 422 22.69 1.13 -11.22
N LYS A 423 23.94 1.07 -10.72
CA LYS A 423 24.40 1.86 -9.56
C LYS A 423 24.19 3.36 -9.76
N LEU A 424 24.55 3.85 -10.95
CA LEU A 424 24.41 5.26 -11.30
C LEU A 424 22.93 5.67 -11.36
N ALA A 425 22.10 4.93 -12.09
CA ALA A 425 20.68 5.22 -12.23
C ALA A 425 19.97 5.26 -10.86
N ALA A 426 20.19 4.24 -10.01
CA ALA A 426 19.61 4.22 -8.66
C ALA A 426 20.10 5.38 -7.78
N ALA A 427 21.38 5.76 -7.87
CA ALA A 427 21.91 6.90 -7.13
C ALA A 427 21.27 8.23 -7.56
N GLU A 428 20.96 8.38 -8.85
CA GLU A 428 20.26 9.56 -9.37
C GLU A 428 18.81 9.61 -8.89
N VAL A 429 18.09 8.48 -8.89
CA VAL A 429 16.72 8.40 -8.35
C VAL A 429 16.70 8.81 -6.86
N VAL A 430 17.60 8.22 -6.05
CA VAL A 430 17.70 8.53 -4.62
C VAL A 430 18.02 10.00 -4.39
N ARG A 431 18.98 10.55 -5.16
CA ARG A 431 19.37 11.96 -5.05
C ARG A 431 18.20 12.88 -5.39
N ALA A 432 17.57 12.69 -6.55
CA ALA A 432 16.47 13.54 -7.00
C ALA A 432 15.30 13.52 -6.01
N HIS A 433 14.87 12.33 -5.56
CA HIS A 433 13.76 12.21 -4.63
C HIS A 433 14.10 12.80 -3.25
N ARG A 434 15.31 12.60 -2.73
CA ARG A 434 15.71 13.18 -1.44
C ARG A 434 15.75 14.71 -1.49
N THR A 435 16.33 15.30 -2.54
CA THR A 435 16.35 16.75 -2.76
C THR A 435 14.94 17.32 -2.86
N PHE A 436 14.08 16.68 -3.67
CA PHE A 436 12.67 17.04 -3.79
C PHE A 436 11.97 17.02 -2.44
N TRP A 437 12.12 15.92 -1.70
CA TRP A 437 11.46 15.72 -0.41
C TRP A 437 11.90 16.76 0.62
N GLN A 438 13.19 17.09 0.68
CA GLN A 438 13.72 18.14 1.56
C GLN A 438 13.05 19.48 1.28
N VAL A 439 13.08 19.95 0.02
CA VAL A 439 12.50 21.25 -0.34
C VAL A 439 10.98 21.29 -0.14
N ARG A 440 10.28 20.20 -0.44
CA ARG A 440 8.83 20.09 -0.28
C ARG A 440 8.39 20.08 1.19
N ASN A 441 9.13 19.38 2.04
CA ASN A 441 8.63 18.98 3.36
C ASN A 441 9.31 19.67 4.53
N LEU A 442 10.39 20.41 4.30
CA LEU A 442 11.18 21.05 5.35
C LEU A 442 11.19 22.57 5.22
N VAL A 443 11.06 23.24 6.36
CA VAL A 443 11.14 24.69 6.48
C VAL A 443 12.23 25.03 7.50
N PRO A 444 13.38 25.58 7.09
CA PRO A 444 14.39 26.11 8.00
C PRO A 444 13.84 27.28 8.85
N PRO A 445 14.40 27.54 10.05
CA PRO A 445 14.08 28.74 10.81
C PRO A 445 14.36 30.02 9.98
N ILE A 446 13.37 30.91 9.89
CA ILE A 446 13.42 32.08 8.99
C ILE A 446 14.46 33.11 9.43
N ASP A 447 14.63 33.27 10.73
CA ASP A 447 15.66 34.09 11.36
C ASP A 447 17.08 33.59 11.01
N GLU A 448 17.30 32.27 11.02
CA GLU A 448 18.58 31.68 10.59
C GLU A 448 18.84 31.86 9.10
N ILE A 449 17.82 31.73 8.25
CA ILE A 449 17.95 32.05 6.82
C ILE A 449 18.30 33.53 6.62
N GLY A 450 17.71 34.44 7.41
CA GLY A 450 18.06 35.85 7.40
C GLY A 450 19.52 36.11 7.79
N ALA A 451 20.01 35.46 8.84
CA ALA A 451 21.41 35.52 9.26
C ALA A 451 22.36 34.94 8.20
N LEU A 452 21.99 33.81 7.60
CA LEU A 452 22.75 33.15 6.54
C LEU A 452 22.83 34.03 5.28
N ALA A 453 21.74 34.71 4.93
CA ALA A 453 21.70 35.69 3.84
C ALA A 453 22.62 36.89 4.13
N ALA A 454 22.69 37.37 5.38
CA ALA A 454 23.63 38.42 5.76
C ALA A 454 25.09 37.99 5.59
N LYS A 455 25.44 36.77 6.02
CA LYS A 455 26.79 36.19 5.82
C LYS A 455 27.15 36.06 4.35
N TRP A 456 26.23 35.56 3.53
CA TRP A 456 26.41 35.48 2.08
C TRP A 456 26.73 36.86 1.48
N ARG A 457 25.95 37.90 1.82
CA ARG A 457 26.17 39.27 1.33
C ARG A 457 27.50 39.86 1.77
N ALA A 458 27.93 39.54 3.00
CA ALA A 458 29.22 39.97 3.54
C ALA A 458 30.41 39.16 3.00
N LEU A 459 30.17 38.15 2.15
CA LEU A 459 31.17 37.18 1.67
C LEU A 459 31.89 36.48 2.83
N GLU A 460 31.19 36.29 3.94
CA GLU A 460 31.70 35.54 5.09
C GLU A 460 31.66 34.02 4.81
N PRO A 461 32.48 33.21 5.51
CA PRO A 461 32.39 31.75 5.42
C PRO A 461 31.00 31.22 5.80
N CYS A 462 30.52 30.22 5.05
CA CYS A 462 29.29 29.50 5.39
C CYS A 462 29.48 28.75 6.72
N PRO A 463 28.49 28.76 7.64
CA PRO A 463 28.53 27.91 8.81
C PRO A 463 28.56 26.42 8.41
N VAL A 464 29.12 25.59 9.30
CA VAL A 464 29.20 24.13 9.15
C VAL A 464 27.87 23.48 9.52
N ASP A 465 27.24 23.98 10.58
CA ASP A 465 25.94 23.50 11.07
C ASP A 465 24.83 24.50 10.75
N PHE A 466 23.66 23.97 10.39
CA PHE A 466 22.42 24.74 10.30
C PHE A 466 21.40 24.12 11.25
N ALA A 467 20.54 24.91 11.89
CA ALA A 467 19.59 24.32 12.82
C ALA A 467 18.59 23.38 12.14
N PRO A 468 17.98 22.47 12.91
CA PRO A 468 16.99 21.54 12.37
C PRO A 468 15.81 22.27 11.76
N ALA A 469 15.43 21.88 10.54
CA ALA A 469 14.23 22.38 9.90
C ALA A 469 12.95 21.79 10.54
N VAL A 470 11.88 22.57 10.54
CA VAL A 470 10.54 22.10 10.94
C VAL A 470 9.81 21.46 9.75
N ARG A 471 8.78 20.63 10.03
CA ARG A 471 7.99 19.97 8.99
C ARG A 471 6.93 20.92 8.43
N MET A 472 6.80 20.93 7.11
CA MET A 472 5.74 21.65 6.40
C MET A 472 4.38 21.00 6.68
N ASP A 473 3.36 21.81 6.97
CA ASP A 473 1.97 21.35 7.02
C ASP A 473 1.55 20.89 5.61
N GLN A 474 1.28 19.60 5.48
CA GLN A 474 0.97 18.97 4.19
C GLN A 474 -0.30 19.52 3.56
N ARG A 475 -1.21 20.13 4.34
CA ARG A 475 -2.42 20.79 3.83
C ARG A 475 -2.10 22.08 3.07
N LEU A 476 -0.92 22.65 3.29
CA LEU A 476 -0.46 23.88 2.64
C LEU A 476 0.38 23.59 1.37
N VAL A 477 0.70 22.32 1.10
CA VAL A 477 1.47 21.95 -0.09
C VAL A 477 0.55 21.96 -1.32
N ALA A 478 0.87 22.85 -2.26
CA ALA A 478 0.18 22.99 -3.54
C ALA A 478 0.21 21.68 -4.33
N ASP A 479 -0.87 21.37 -5.06
CA ASP A 479 -1.02 20.11 -5.79
C ASP A 479 0.11 19.84 -6.78
N GLU A 480 0.57 20.88 -7.47
CA GLU A 480 1.69 20.83 -8.42
C GLU A 480 3.05 20.49 -7.78
N TYR A 481 3.19 20.57 -6.46
CA TYR A 481 4.40 20.16 -5.72
C TYR A 481 4.26 18.79 -5.05
N ARG A 482 3.13 18.09 -5.25
CA ARG A 482 2.86 16.85 -4.51
C ARG A 482 3.61 15.64 -5.02
N SER A 483 4.08 15.64 -6.26
CA SER A 483 4.75 14.47 -6.87
C SER A 483 6.00 14.82 -7.65
N LEU A 484 6.99 13.93 -7.59
CA LEU A 484 8.19 13.97 -8.42
C LEU A 484 8.12 12.89 -9.52
N ARG A 485 7.74 13.30 -10.74
CA ARG A 485 7.72 12.42 -11.91
C ARG A 485 9.12 12.01 -12.40
N LEU A 486 10.11 12.89 -12.24
CA LEU A 486 11.48 12.67 -12.73
C LEU A 486 12.13 11.41 -12.14
N ALA A 487 11.85 11.07 -10.88
CA ALA A 487 12.42 9.90 -10.22
C ALA A 487 12.05 8.59 -10.91
N ALA A 488 10.79 8.44 -11.35
CA ALA A 488 10.35 7.25 -12.08
C ALA A 488 10.99 7.17 -13.49
N GLN A 489 11.28 8.31 -14.12
CA GLN A 489 11.83 8.38 -15.48
C GLN A 489 13.35 8.13 -15.51
N VAL A 490 14.09 8.70 -14.56
CA VAL A 490 15.56 8.53 -14.44
C VAL A 490 15.94 7.09 -14.10
N LYS A 491 15.02 6.36 -13.46
CA LYS A 491 15.16 4.92 -13.22
C LYS A 491 15.21 4.09 -14.51
N LEU A 492 14.64 4.57 -15.60
CA LEU A 492 14.57 3.87 -16.87
C LEU A 492 15.90 4.00 -17.63
N LEU A 493 16.50 2.87 -18.00
CA LEU A 493 17.73 2.87 -18.80
C LEU A 493 17.48 3.20 -20.28
N ASP A 494 16.26 2.96 -20.78
CA ASP A 494 15.86 3.38 -22.12
C ASP A 494 15.46 4.87 -22.10
N GLN A 495 16.31 5.70 -22.71
CA GLN A 495 16.08 7.14 -22.84
C GLN A 495 14.83 7.48 -23.65
N THR A 496 14.49 6.67 -24.66
CA THR A 496 13.29 6.92 -25.50
C THR A 496 12.04 6.71 -24.67
N ALA A 497 12.00 5.61 -23.90
CA ALA A 497 10.94 5.36 -22.94
C ALA A 497 10.91 6.45 -21.87
N ALA A 498 12.04 6.84 -21.29
CA ALA A 498 12.07 7.88 -20.26
C ALA A 498 11.49 9.22 -20.75
N VAL A 499 11.82 9.64 -21.98
CA VAL A 499 11.35 10.89 -22.58
C VAL A 499 9.90 10.84 -23.04
N SER A 500 9.40 9.67 -23.46
CA SER A 500 8.00 9.51 -23.90
C SER A 500 7.01 9.65 -22.76
N HIS A 501 7.42 9.33 -21.53
CA HIS A 501 6.62 9.51 -20.31
C HIS A 501 6.63 10.95 -19.77
N CYS A 502 7.27 11.90 -20.46
CA CYS A 502 7.30 13.30 -20.01
C CYS A 502 5.92 13.97 -20.12
N HIS A 503 5.44 14.50 -19.00
CA HIS A 503 4.19 15.25 -18.91
C HIS A 503 4.42 16.75 -19.14
N ILE A 504 3.40 17.45 -19.66
CA ILE A 504 3.49 18.89 -19.98
C ILE A 504 3.78 19.77 -18.75
N ASP A 505 3.23 19.42 -17.58
CA ASP A 505 3.47 20.14 -16.33
C ASP A 505 4.84 19.91 -15.68
N GLN A 506 5.67 19.00 -16.20
CA GLN A 506 7.02 18.80 -15.67
C GLN A 506 7.91 20.02 -15.95
N PRO A 507 8.92 20.28 -15.10
CA PRO A 507 9.96 21.24 -15.43
C PRO A 507 10.55 20.99 -16.83
N SER A 508 10.73 22.07 -17.57
CA SER A 508 11.25 22.02 -18.95
C SER A 508 12.67 21.44 -19.05
N GLY A 509 13.41 21.46 -17.93
CA GLY A 509 14.72 20.83 -17.76
C GLY A 509 14.68 19.31 -17.74
N ASP A 510 13.59 18.68 -17.28
CA ASP A 510 13.48 17.20 -17.16
C ASP A 510 13.69 16.54 -18.51
N ARG A 511 12.99 17.02 -19.54
CA ARG A 511 13.13 16.49 -20.91
C ARG A 511 14.57 16.63 -21.43
N ALA A 512 15.24 17.76 -21.16
CA ALA A 512 16.61 17.98 -21.59
C ALA A 512 17.58 17.03 -20.86
N TYR A 513 17.39 16.83 -19.56
CA TYR A 513 18.18 15.92 -18.73
C TYR A 513 18.05 14.47 -19.22
N LEU A 514 16.81 14.00 -19.40
CA LEU A 514 16.51 12.64 -19.87
C LEU A 514 17.02 12.38 -21.30
N SER A 515 17.18 13.44 -22.11
CA SER A 515 17.81 13.36 -23.45
C SER A 515 19.35 13.51 -23.41
N GLY A 516 19.98 13.50 -22.23
CA GLY A 516 21.44 13.63 -22.08
C GLY A 516 22.00 15.05 -22.30
N ARG A 517 21.16 16.08 -22.44
CA ARG A 517 21.58 17.48 -22.64
C ARG A 517 21.72 18.20 -21.31
N PHE A 518 22.72 17.82 -20.52
CA PHE A 518 22.86 18.26 -19.11
C PHE A 518 23.05 19.78 -18.94
N ASP A 519 23.86 20.43 -19.78
CA ASP A 519 24.06 21.89 -19.72
C ASP A 519 22.79 22.68 -20.04
N GLU A 520 21.99 22.15 -20.98
CA GLU A 520 20.70 22.73 -21.31
C GLU A 520 19.70 22.50 -20.18
N ALA A 521 19.69 21.30 -19.58
CA ALA A 521 18.86 20.99 -18.43
C ALA A 521 19.17 21.94 -17.27
N ALA A 522 20.44 22.09 -16.90
CA ALA A 522 20.88 23.00 -15.85
C ALA A 522 20.41 24.44 -16.11
N ARG A 523 20.63 24.98 -17.32
CA ARG A 523 20.16 26.33 -17.68
C ARG A 523 18.64 26.46 -17.57
N ARG A 524 17.87 25.49 -18.06
CA ARG A 524 16.40 25.52 -18.00
C ARG A 524 15.90 25.47 -16.56
N TYR A 525 16.49 24.63 -15.72
CA TYR A 525 16.15 24.59 -14.29
C TYR A 525 16.49 25.91 -13.59
N LEU A 526 17.65 26.52 -13.86
CA LEU A 526 18.03 27.80 -13.27
C LEU A 526 17.07 28.95 -13.66
N VAL A 527 16.57 28.96 -14.90
CA VAL A 527 15.53 29.91 -15.33
C VAL A 527 14.24 29.72 -14.54
N GLN A 528 13.74 28.48 -14.45
CA GLN A 528 12.52 28.18 -13.69
C GLN A 528 12.68 28.43 -12.18
N LEU A 529 13.90 28.26 -11.66
CA LEU A 529 14.20 28.54 -10.26
C LEU A 529 14.07 30.03 -9.92
N TYR A 530 14.36 30.93 -10.85
CA TYR A 530 14.18 32.36 -10.65
C TYR A 530 12.70 32.74 -10.50
N GLU A 531 11.83 32.12 -11.31
CA GLU A 531 10.37 32.31 -11.26
C GLU A 531 9.78 31.79 -9.95
N ASP A 532 10.16 30.57 -9.57
CA ASP A 532 9.66 29.90 -8.37
C ASP A 532 10.79 29.18 -7.62
N PRO A 533 11.42 29.85 -6.64
CA PRO A 533 12.59 29.32 -5.93
C PRO A 533 12.24 28.20 -4.96
N LEU A 534 10.96 27.96 -4.66
CA LEU A 534 10.54 26.89 -3.75
C LEU A 534 9.93 25.69 -4.49
N ARG A 535 9.93 25.68 -5.84
CA ARG A 535 9.46 24.55 -6.65
C ARG A 535 10.34 23.32 -6.43
N PRO A 536 9.88 22.27 -5.73
CA PRO A 536 10.76 21.17 -5.33
C PRO A 536 11.32 20.36 -6.50
N GLN A 537 10.56 20.23 -7.61
CA GLN A 537 11.00 19.46 -8.78
C GLN A 537 12.20 20.10 -9.49
N VAL A 538 12.30 21.43 -9.47
CA VAL A 538 13.42 22.15 -10.09
C VAL A 538 14.72 21.86 -9.33
N TRP A 539 14.65 21.87 -7.99
CA TRP A 539 15.80 21.51 -7.15
C TRP A 539 16.25 20.07 -7.36
N ALA A 540 15.32 19.13 -7.46
CA ALA A 540 15.63 17.73 -7.79
C ALA A 540 16.37 17.61 -9.12
N GLY A 541 15.90 18.30 -10.16
CA GLY A 541 16.56 18.37 -11.45
C GLY A 541 17.97 18.99 -11.38
N LEU A 542 18.15 20.07 -10.62
CA LEU A 542 19.47 20.70 -10.41
C LEU A 542 20.45 19.78 -9.69
N ALA A 543 19.99 19.01 -8.69
CA ALA A 543 20.83 18.05 -7.98
C ALA A 543 21.40 16.95 -8.90
N LEU A 544 20.72 16.68 -10.02
CA LEU A 544 21.20 15.79 -11.05
C LEU A 544 22.03 16.49 -12.13
N ALA A 545 21.57 17.65 -12.62
CA ALA A 545 22.16 18.33 -13.77
C ALA A 545 23.45 19.09 -13.44
N LEU A 546 23.53 19.76 -12.28
CA LEU A 546 24.68 20.61 -11.93
C LEU A 546 26.00 19.82 -11.81
N PRO A 547 26.06 18.64 -11.14
CA PRO A 547 27.29 17.86 -11.10
C PRO A 547 27.77 17.37 -12.47
N ARG A 548 26.87 17.28 -13.46
CA ARG A 548 27.23 16.90 -14.84
C ARG A 548 27.70 18.11 -15.66
N ALA A 549 27.06 19.26 -15.47
CA ALA A 549 27.42 20.50 -16.15
C ALA A 549 28.69 21.15 -15.58
N TYR A 550 28.95 20.97 -14.28
CA TYR A 550 30.11 21.52 -13.57
C TYR A 550 30.81 20.44 -12.71
N PRO A 551 31.57 19.50 -13.33
CA PRO A 551 32.17 18.37 -12.61
C PRO A 551 33.16 18.75 -11.50
N ASP A 552 33.81 19.91 -11.62
CA ASP A 552 34.80 20.39 -10.65
C ASP A 552 34.17 21.11 -9.44
N PHE A 553 32.85 21.28 -9.43
CA PHE A 553 32.13 22.01 -8.38
C PHE A 553 31.44 21.06 -7.40
N ASP A 554 31.49 21.45 -6.12
CA ASP A 554 30.79 20.74 -5.06
C ASP A 554 29.37 21.29 -4.90
N PHE A 555 28.41 20.37 -4.87
CA PHE A 555 26.98 20.64 -4.68
C PHE A 555 26.38 19.71 -3.62
N SER A 556 27.19 19.22 -2.67
CA SER A 556 26.77 18.30 -1.60
C SER A 556 25.58 18.83 -0.80
N ILE A 557 25.44 20.16 -0.67
CA ILE A 557 24.32 20.79 0.04
C ILE A 557 22.95 20.32 -0.49
N LEU A 558 22.83 20.04 -1.78
CA LEU A 558 21.58 19.58 -2.39
C LEU A 558 21.19 18.17 -1.97
N GLN A 559 22.11 17.40 -1.40
CA GLN A 559 21.84 16.06 -0.88
C GLN A 559 21.49 16.08 0.61
N THR A 560 22.05 17.03 1.35
CA THR A 560 21.95 17.07 2.81
C THR A 560 20.94 18.07 3.32
N ARG A 561 20.85 19.26 2.71
CA ARG A 561 20.11 20.44 3.19
C ARG A 561 19.56 21.27 2.02
N ALA A 562 18.92 20.62 1.04
CA ALA A 562 18.38 21.31 -0.13
C ALA A 562 17.34 22.39 0.22
N GLU A 563 16.61 22.18 1.32
CA GLU A 563 15.68 23.17 1.85
C GLU A 563 16.38 24.48 2.26
N VAL A 564 17.58 24.41 2.85
CA VAL A 564 18.35 25.60 3.23
C VAL A 564 18.76 26.36 1.97
N ALA A 565 19.24 25.65 0.94
CA ALA A 565 19.57 26.26 -0.34
C ALA A 565 18.35 26.95 -0.99
N ALA A 566 17.18 26.31 -0.96
CA ALA A 566 15.95 26.85 -1.51
C ALA A 566 15.49 28.12 -0.80
N TRP A 567 15.45 28.09 0.53
CA TRP A 567 15.02 29.23 1.34
C TRP A 567 16.04 30.37 1.33
N LEU A 568 17.34 30.07 1.30
CA LEU A 568 18.38 31.09 1.15
C LEU A 568 18.29 31.76 -0.22
N TYR A 569 18.21 30.98 -1.30
CA TYR A 569 18.07 31.54 -2.65
C TYR A 569 16.81 32.41 -2.76
N ARG A 570 15.68 31.96 -2.19
CA ARG A 570 14.47 32.78 -2.09
C ARG A 570 14.74 34.15 -1.46
N ALA A 571 15.57 34.22 -0.41
CA ALA A 571 15.87 35.45 0.32
C ALA A 571 16.81 36.41 -0.42
N VAL A 572 17.72 35.91 -1.27
CA VAL A 572 18.75 36.73 -1.93
C VAL A 572 18.55 36.90 -3.45
N ARG A 573 17.61 36.17 -4.08
CA ARG A 573 17.44 36.19 -5.55
C ARG A 573 17.13 37.57 -6.14
N SER A 574 16.37 38.40 -5.43
CA SER A 574 16.01 39.76 -5.91
C SER A 574 17.22 40.71 -5.99
N GLU A 575 18.34 40.32 -5.38
CA GLU A 575 19.60 41.08 -5.38
C GLU A 575 20.53 40.64 -6.52
N GLY A 576 20.09 39.73 -7.40
CA GLY A 576 20.89 39.21 -8.51
C GLY A 576 21.87 38.11 -8.10
N ALA A 577 21.64 37.45 -6.96
CA ALA A 577 22.46 36.33 -6.52
C ALA A 577 22.48 35.20 -7.57
N GLU A 578 23.68 34.78 -7.99
CA GLU A 578 23.85 33.70 -8.96
C GLU A 578 23.72 32.33 -8.25
N PRO A 579 22.76 31.47 -8.65
CA PRO A 579 22.44 30.25 -7.90
C PRO A 579 23.60 29.25 -7.78
N VAL A 580 24.41 29.07 -8.83
CA VAL A 580 25.53 28.12 -8.80
C VAL A 580 26.58 28.55 -7.79
N SER A 581 26.90 29.84 -7.73
CA SER A 581 27.84 30.44 -6.78
C SER A 581 27.33 30.31 -5.34
N LEU A 582 26.03 30.53 -5.11
CA LEU A 582 25.39 30.34 -3.81
C LEU A 582 25.50 28.88 -3.34
N LEU A 583 25.20 27.93 -4.22
CA LEU A 583 25.26 26.50 -3.91
C LEU A 583 26.67 26.01 -3.62
N ARG A 584 27.66 26.53 -4.34
CA ARG A 584 29.08 26.25 -4.06
C ARG A 584 29.46 26.75 -2.68
N TRP A 585 29.11 27.99 -2.35
CA TRP A 585 29.40 28.58 -1.04
C TRP A 585 28.79 27.77 0.10
N LEU A 586 27.54 27.31 -0.06
CA LEU A 586 26.89 26.42 0.91
C LEU A 586 27.55 25.03 1.03
N SER A 587 28.21 24.54 -0.03
CA SER A 587 28.83 23.21 -0.04
C SER A 587 30.28 23.23 0.47
N LEU A 588 30.96 24.38 0.46
CA LEU A 588 32.36 24.51 0.91
C LEU A 588 32.56 24.19 2.41
N SER A 589 31.53 24.34 3.24
CA SER A 589 31.59 24.12 4.70
C SER A 589 31.48 22.65 5.12
N GLN A 590 31.15 21.71 4.22
CA GLN A 590 30.99 20.28 4.55
C GLN A 590 32.29 19.46 4.46
N ARG A 591 33.42 20.07 4.09
CA ARG A 591 34.73 19.40 3.97
C ARG A 591 35.57 19.39 5.27
N ALA A 592 35.08 19.97 6.36
CA ALA A 592 35.89 20.11 7.59
C ALA A 592 36.01 18.81 8.40
N ASP A 593 35.18 17.79 8.15
CA ASP A 593 35.19 16.49 8.85
C ASP A 593 35.49 15.32 7.89
N GLY A 594 36.61 15.42 7.16
CA GLY A 594 37.20 14.32 6.38
C GLY A 594 38.31 13.60 7.14
#